data_AF-A0A5B8MRK2-F1
#
_entry.id   AF-A0A5B8MRK2-F1
#
_cell.length_a   1.000
_cell.length_b   1.000
_cell.length_c   1.000
_cell.angle_alpha   90.00
_cell.angle_beta   90.00
_cell.angle_gamma   90.00
#
_symmetry.space_group_name_H-M   'P 1'
#
loop_
_entity.id
_entity.type
_entity.pdbx_description
1 polymer ?
#
loop_
_entity_poly.entity_id
_entity_poly.type
_entity_poly.pdbx_seq_one_letter_code
_entity_poly.pdbx_strand_id
1 'polypeptide(L)'
;MSFRKEKRGLVGRQNVALLQTLAVLYLYLSILLGRDRDGDHHQQETGIRHYLTSALGVVYVLRCNLMLRWLLPRAVSKEEIYFVFPVFLPVVLLSLAKGAKDVEREVTTVEALVALGLYAAGSWLSTRSEWQRKAWKERRENRGKCYTEGLFALSRNPNYLGDVVLFSGWALATGRWWTWWVPLFMGLSFVFYHIPEKEAYLASRYKAQWPAYKARTKALLPYIH
;
A
#
# COMPACT_ATOMS: atom_id res chain seq x y z
N MET A 1 21.17 -17.59 21.52
CA MET A 1 21.01 -17.51 20.05
C MET A 1 21.50 -16.13 19.62
N SER A 2 22.60 -16.02 18.84
CA SER A 2 23.37 -14.77 18.67
C SER A 2 22.63 -13.68 17.86
N PHE A 3 22.63 -12.44 18.37
CA PHE A 3 22.10 -11.21 17.75
C PHE A 3 22.52 -11.01 16.28
N ARG A 4 23.69 -11.55 15.88
CA ARG A 4 24.21 -11.50 14.51
C ARG A 4 23.46 -12.44 13.56
N LYS A 5 22.93 -13.55 14.05
CA LYS A 5 22.13 -14.54 13.31
C LYS A 5 20.73 -13.98 13.01
N GLU A 6 20.17 -13.22 13.94
CA GLU A 6 18.87 -12.56 13.84
C GLU A 6 18.90 -11.40 12.81
N LYS A 7 19.94 -10.55 12.85
CA LYS A 7 20.16 -9.51 11.82
C LYS A 7 20.38 -10.08 10.40
N ARG A 8 21.06 -11.22 10.25
CA ARG A 8 21.24 -11.88 8.94
C ARG A 8 19.92 -12.43 8.39
N GLY A 9 19.07 -13.00 9.24
CA GLY A 9 17.73 -13.47 8.85
C GLY A 9 16.80 -12.33 8.40
N LEU A 10 16.89 -11.18 9.07
CA LEU A 10 16.20 -9.93 8.71
C LEU A 10 16.55 -9.47 7.28
N VAL A 11 17.84 -9.33 6.97
CA VAL A 11 18.32 -8.88 5.65
C VAL A 11 17.98 -9.89 4.56
N GLY A 12 18.11 -11.20 4.84
CA GLY A 12 17.78 -12.25 3.88
C GLY A 12 16.33 -12.19 3.39
N ARG A 13 15.36 -12.09 4.32
CA ARG A 13 13.94 -11.99 3.94
C ARG A 13 13.59 -10.68 3.24
N GLN A 14 14.23 -9.56 3.61
CA GLN A 14 14.04 -8.29 2.90
C GLN A 14 14.55 -8.35 1.45
N ASN A 15 15.63 -9.09 1.20
CA ASN A 15 16.14 -9.29 -0.16
C ASN A 15 15.20 -10.19 -0.99
N VAL A 16 14.66 -11.25 -0.39
CA VAL A 16 13.62 -12.07 -1.05
C VAL A 16 12.39 -11.24 -1.40
N ALA A 17 11.89 -10.43 -0.46
CA ALA A 17 10.77 -9.52 -0.70
C ALA A 17 11.05 -8.55 -1.86
N LEU A 18 12.27 -7.98 -1.94
CA LEU A 18 12.66 -7.12 -3.05
C LEU A 18 12.60 -7.86 -4.38
N LEU A 19 13.23 -9.04 -4.48
CA LEU A 19 13.22 -9.83 -5.71
C LEU A 19 11.79 -10.17 -6.14
N GLN A 20 10.92 -10.58 -5.21
CA GLN A 20 9.52 -10.85 -5.48
C GLN A 20 8.79 -9.60 -6.00
N THR A 21 8.93 -8.46 -5.32
CA THR A 21 8.26 -7.21 -5.77
C THR A 21 8.78 -6.70 -7.12
N LEU A 22 10.08 -6.87 -7.42
CA LEU A 22 10.65 -6.53 -8.73
C LEU A 22 10.18 -7.48 -9.84
N ALA A 23 10.06 -8.78 -9.55
CA ALA A 23 9.49 -9.74 -10.50
C ALA A 23 8.02 -9.41 -10.82
N VAL A 24 7.23 -9.06 -9.81
CA VAL A 24 5.84 -8.61 -10.00
C VAL A 24 5.79 -7.31 -10.81
N LEU A 25 6.68 -6.35 -10.53
CA LEU A 25 6.77 -5.11 -11.30
C LEU A 25 7.12 -5.40 -12.77
N TYR A 26 8.04 -6.32 -13.03
CA TYR A 26 8.40 -6.73 -14.37
C TYR A 26 7.22 -7.32 -15.13
N LEU A 27 6.46 -8.22 -14.51
CA LEU A 27 5.23 -8.80 -15.11
C LEU A 27 4.17 -7.72 -15.35
N TYR A 28 3.98 -6.83 -14.37
CA TYR A 28 3.06 -5.69 -14.46
C TYR A 28 3.36 -4.81 -15.68
N LEU A 29 4.62 -4.41 -15.85
CA LEU A 29 5.06 -3.57 -16.97
C LEU A 29 5.01 -4.33 -18.30
N SER A 30 5.30 -5.63 -18.28
CA SER A 30 5.24 -6.47 -19.48
C SER A 30 3.81 -6.63 -20.01
N ILE A 31 2.79 -6.64 -19.15
CA ILE A 31 1.40 -6.58 -19.60
C ILE A 31 1.09 -5.22 -20.22
N LEU A 32 1.44 -4.12 -19.53
CA LEU A 32 1.10 -2.76 -19.97
C LEU A 32 1.81 -2.29 -21.23
N LEU A 33 3.09 -2.65 -21.38
CA LEU A 33 3.98 -2.16 -22.44
C LEU A 33 4.31 -3.26 -23.47
N GLY A 34 3.91 -4.49 -23.20
CA GLY A 34 4.11 -5.61 -24.13
C GLY A 34 3.19 -5.47 -25.34
N ARG A 35 3.80 -5.57 -26.52
CA ARG A 35 3.06 -5.70 -27.79
C ARG A 35 2.34 -7.04 -27.83
N ASP A 36 1.08 -7.03 -28.28
CA ASP A 36 0.35 -8.26 -28.53
C ASP A 36 1.06 -9.07 -29.62
N ARG A 37 1.22 -10.37 -29.38
CA ARG A 37 2.03 -11.27 -30.22
C ARG A 37 1.25 -11.87 -31.39
N ASP A 38 -0.05 -11.65 -31.48
CA ASP A 38 -0.88 -12.25 -32.52
C ASP A 38 -1.14 -11.23 -33.63
N GLY A 39 -0.72 -11.60 -34.84
CA GLY A 39 -1.15 -10.93 -36.05
C GLY A 39 -2.64 -11.15 -36.25
N ASP A 40 -3.31 -10.07 -36.66
CA ASP A 40 -4.76 -9.87 -36.83
C ASP A 40 -5.57 -9.37 -35.61
N HIS A 41 -6.08 -8.15 -35.84
CA HIS A 41 -7.04 -7.33 -35.09
C HIS A 41 -6.52 -6.45 -33.95
N HIS A 42 -6.43 -5.15 -34.30
CA HIS A 42 -6.23 -3.96 -33.46
C HIS A 42 -4.88 -3.85 -32.75
N GLN A 43 -3.94 -3.23 -33.45
CA GLN A 43 -2.71 -2.65 -32.92
C GLN A 43 -3.06 -1.63 -31.83
N GLN A 44 -3.12 -2.05 -30.56
CA GLN A 44 -3.34 -1.13 -29.45
C GLN A 44 -2.03 -0.39 -29.18
N GLU A 45 -1.91 0.83 -29.69
CA GLU A 45 -0.75 1.68 -29.43
C GLU A 45 -0.62 2.00 -27.94
N THR A 46 0.62 2.10 -27.46
CA THR A 46 0.91 2.44 -26.06
C THR A 46 0.51 3.90 -25.77
N GLY A 47 -0.73 4.06 -25.31
CA GLY A 47 -1.34 5.31 -24.89
C GLY A 47 -0.81 5.97 -23.61
N ILE A 48 -1.25 7.20 -23.33
CA ILE A 48 -0.90 7.97 -22.13
C ILE A 48 -1.34 7.21 -20.87
N ARG A 49 -2.50 6.54 -20.93
CA ARG A 49 -2.99 5.68 -19.84
C ARG A 49 -1.95 4.65 -19.40
N HIS A 50 -1.32 3.95 -20.34
CA HIS A 50 -0.33 2.91 -20.06
C HIS A 50 0.90 3.48 -19.37
N TYR A 51 1.39 4.63 -19.81
CA TYR A 51 2.52 5.31 -19.18
C TYR A 51 2.17 5.81 -17.77
N LEU A 52 1.00 6.42 -17.60
CA LEU A 52 0.50 6.86 -16.29
C LEU A 52 0.46 5.68 -15.32
N THR A 53 -0.23 4.58 -15.67
CA THR A 53 -0.35 3.43 -14.78
C THR A 53 0.99 2.74 -14.54
N SER A 54 1.86 2.68 -15.56
CA SER A 54 3.25 2.18 -15.40
C SER A 54 4.02 2.99 -14.36
N ALA A 55 3.95 4.32 -14.44
CA ALA A 55 4.60 5.22 -13.47
C ALA A 55 4.05 5.01 -12.06
N LEU A 56 2.73 4.88 -11.89
CA LEU A 56 2.11 4.55 -10.59
C LEU A 56 2.67 3.24 -10.05
N GLY A 57 2.76 2.20 -10.87
CA GLY A 57 3.31 0.90 -10.47
C GLY A 57 4.77 0.94 -10.04
N VAL A 58 5.62 1.63 -10.80
CA VAL A 58 7.04 1.83 -10.45
C VAL A 58 7.17 2.57 -9.12
N VAL A 59 6.45 3.68 -8.97
CA VAL A 59 6.46 4.48 -7.74
C VAL A 59 5.96 3.67 -6.54
N TYR A 60 4.91 2.86 -6.71
CA TYR A 60 4.37 2.01 -5.65
C TYR A 60 5.42 1.00 -5.15
N VAL A 61 6.03 0.25 -6.08
CA VAL A 61 7.00 -0.79 -5.74
C VAL A 61 8.26 -0.19 -5.12
N LEU A 62 8.72 0.95 -5.64
CA LEU A 62 9.82 1.71 -5.05
C LEU A 62 9.48 2.12 -3.61
N ARG A 63 8.30 2.72 -3.40
CA ARG A 63 7.85 3.15 -2.08
C ARG A 63 7.78 1.98 -1.10
N CYS A 64 7.18 0.85 -1.48
CA CYS A 64 7.09 -0.34 -0.64
C CYS A 64 8.48 -0.83 -0.19
N ASN A 65 9.44 -0.87 -1.12
CA ASN A 65 10.81 -1.28 -0.82
C ASN A 65 11.57 -0.29 0.05
N LEU A 66 11.37 1.02 -0.16
CA LEU A 66 11.94 2.08 0.69
C LEU A 66 11.34 2.04 2.09
N MET A 67 10.02 1.85 2.20
CA MET A 67 9.34 1.73 3.50
C MET A 67 9.85 0.52 4.28
N LEU A 68 9.98 -0.64 3.65
CA LEU A 68 10.44 -1.85 4.32
C LEU A 68 11.90 -1.76 4.81
N ARG A 69 12.76 -1.05 4.08
CA ARG A 69 14.20 -0.96 4.37
C ARG A 69 14.55 0.18 5.32
N TRP A 70 13.93 1.34 5.12
CA TRP A 70 14.39 2.56 5.77
C TRP A 70 13.36 3.13 6.73
N LEU A 71 12.09 3.24 6.30
CA LEU A 71 11.09 3.85 7.15
C LEU A 71 10.71 2.92 8.31
N LEU A 72 10.32 1.68 8.04
CA LEU A 72 9.88 0.71 9.03
C LEU A 72 10.72 -0.58 8.93
N PRO A 73 12.02 -0.53 9.25
CA PRO A 73 12.87 -1.71 9.21
C PRO A 73 12.37 -2.74 10.24
N ARG A 74 11.68 -3.76 9.73
CA ARG A 74 11.21 -4.90 10.52
C ARG A 74 11.45 -6.20 9.79
N ALA A 75 11.35 -7.30 10.53
CA ALA A 75 11.34 -8.62 9.92
C ALA A 75 10.11 -8.74 9.04
N VAL A 76 10.33 -9.10 7.78
CA VAL A 76 9.27 -9.55 6.90
C VAL A 76 8.73 -10.85 7.47
N SER A 77 7.43 -10.89 7.71
CA SER A 77 6.73 -12.06 8.23
C SER A 77 6.80 -13.21 7.21
N LYS A 78 6.61 -14.44 7.66
CA LYS A 78 6.55 -15.60 6.75
C LYS A 78 5.36 -15.45 5.79
N GLU A 79 4.23 -14.98 6.29
CA GLU A 79 3.04 -14.69 5.49
C GLU A 79 3.33 -13.71 4.34
N GLU A 80 4.09 -12.63 4.62
CA GLU A 80 4.47 -11.69 3.57
C GLU A 80 5.32 -12.34 2.47
N ILE A 81 6.26 -13.22 2.85
CA ILE A 81 7.15 -13.91 1.90
C ILE A 81 6.43 -14.99 1.09
N TYR A 82 5.53 -15.75 1.70
CA TYR A 82 4.93 -16.92 1.05
C TYR A 82 3.56 -16.64 0.42
N PHE A 83 2.88 -15.58 0.84
CA PHE A 83 1.53 -15.25 0.36
C PHE A 83 1.43 -13.83 -0.18
N VAL A 84 1.79 -12.81 0.61
CA VAL A 84 1.51 -11.41 0.21
C VAL A 84 2.27 -11.02 -1.05
N PHE A 85 3.60 -11.19 -1.08
CA PHE A 85 4.40 -10.80 -2.24
C PHE A 85 4.28 -11.73 -3.46
N PRO A 86 4.24 -13.07 -3.33
CA PRO A 86 4.17 -13.94 -4.50
C PRO A 86 2.75 -14.20 -5.01
N VAL A 87 1.69 -13.98 -4.20
CA VAL A 87 0.30 -14.26 -4.60
C VAL A 87 -0.53 -12.99 -4.61
N PHE A 88 -0.72 -12.36 -3.45
CA PHE A 88 -1.68 -11.25 -3.33
C PHE A 88 -1.27 -10.02 -4.15
N LEU A 89 -0.01 -9.60 -4.04
CA LEU A 89 0.54 -8.46 -4.76
C LEU A 89 0.44 -8.62 -6.29
N PRO A 90 0.85 -9.75 -6.91
CA PRO A 90 0.63 -9.94 -8.33
C PRO A 90 -0.84 -9.97 -8.72
N VAL A 91 -1.74 -10.58 -7.94
CA VAL A 91 -3.19 -10.54 -8.24
C VAL A 91 -3.68 -9.10 -8.34
N VAL A 92 -3.27 -8.23 -7.40
CA VAL A 92 -3.61 -6.80 -7.41
C VAL A 92 -2.98 -6.07 -8.61
N LEU A 93 -1.66 -6.16 -8.80
CA LEU A 93 -0.97 -5.40 -9.83
C LEU A 93 -1.38 -5.86 -11.23
N LEU A 94 -1.44 -7.17 -11.48
CA LEU A 94 -1.83 -7.70 -12.79
C LEU A 94 -3.29 -7.38 -13.12
N SER A 95 -4.17 -7.33 -12.13
CA SER A 95 -5.54 -6.83 -12.30
C SER A 95 -5.56 -5.37 -12.74
N LEU A 96 -4.77 -4.50 -12.11
CA LEU A 96 -4.67 -3.09 -12.50
C LEU A 96 -4.04 -2.93 -13.90
N ALA A 97 -3.04 -3.74 -14.24
CA ALA A 97 -2.42 -3.74 -15.57
C ALA A 97 -3.43 -4.15 -16.65
N LYS A 98 -4.11 -5.28 -16.44
CA LYS A 98 -5.14 -5.77 -17.37
C LYS A 98 -6.26 -4.77 -17.52
N GLY A 99 -6.76 -4.21 -16.41
CA GLY A 99 -7.80 -3.19 -16.45
C GLY A 99 -7.41 -1.96 -17.28
N ALA A 100 -6.16 -1.52 -17.19
CA ALA A 100 -5.68 -0.39 -17.98
C ALA A 100 -5.45 -0.74 -19.46
N LYS A 101 -5.00 -1.97 -19.75
CA LYS A 101 -4.79 -2.46 -21.12
C LYS A 101 -6.11 -2.67 -21.88
N ASP A 102 -7.14 -3.18 -21.21
CA ASP A 102 -8.45 -3.47 -21.81
C ASP A 102 -9.28 -2.20 -22.16
N VAL A 103 -8.72 -0.99 -22.00
CA VAL A 103 -9.41 0.28 -22.23
C VAL A 103 -8.80 1.01 -23.42
N GLU A 104 -9.55 1.06 -24.52
CA GLU A 104 -9.16 1.77 -25.75
C GLU A 104 -9.20 3.30 -25.59
N ARG A 105 -10.12 3.82 -24.77
CA ARG A 105 -10.26 5.27 -24.56
C ARG A 105 -9.08 5.80 -23.76
N GLU A 106 -8.46 6.87 -24.25
CA GLU A 106 -7.43 7.59 -23.52
C GLU A 106 -7.94 8.21 -22.22
N VAL A 107 -7.02 8.40 -21.28
CA VAL A 107 -7.31 9.08 -20.02
C VAL A 107 -7.53 10.58 -20.29
N THR A 108 -8.63 11.13 -19.81
CA THR A 108 -8.84 12.59 -19.90
C THR A 108 -7.92 13.31 -18.91
N THR A 109 -7.63 14.59 -19.16
CA THR A 109 -6.83 15.41 -18.24
C THR A 109 -7.43 15.44 -16.84
N VAL A 110 -8.75 15.55 -16.71
CA VAL A 110 -9.44 15.55 -15.41
C VAL A 110 -9.27 14.21 -14.69
N GLU A 111 -9.51 13.09 -15.38
CA GLU A 111 -9.31 11.75 -14.81
C GLU A 111 -7.87 11.54 -14.34
N ALA A 112 -6.89 11.95 -15.16
CA ALA A 112 -5.47 11.85 -14.83
C ALA A 112 -5.12 12.69 -13.58
N LEU A 113 -5.59 13.93 -13.50
CA LEU A 113 -5.35 14.82 -12.35
C LEU A 113 -6.00 14.28 -11.07
N VAL A 114 -7.24 13.79 -11.14
CA VAL A 114 -7.92 13.21 -9.98
C VAL A 114 -7.22 11.92 -9.53
N ALA A 115 -6.87 11.05 -10.47
CA ALA A 115 -6.16 9.81 -10.18
C ALA A 115 -4.80 10.08 -9.52
N LEU A 116 -4.01 11.00 -10.08
CA LEU A 116 -2.73 11.42 -9.51
C LEU A 116 -2.89 12.09 -8.14
N GLY A 117 -3.91 12.94 -7.98
CA GLY A 117 -4.22 13.60 -6.71
C GLY A 117 -4.54 12.59 -5.60
N LEU A 118 -5.43 11.63 -5.88
CA LEU A 118 -5.76 10.55 -4.95
C LEU A 118 -4.54 9.67 -4.65
N TYR A 119 -3.79 9.27 -5.68
CA TYR A 119 -2.59 8.46 -5.52
C TYR A 119 -1.53 9.14 -4.65
N ALA A 120 -1.28 10.44 -4.89
CA ALA A 120 -0.33 11.24 -4.13
C ALA A 120 -0.80 11.49 -2.69
N ALA A 121 -2.06 11.88 -2.50
CA ALA A 121 -2.65 12.10 -1.18
C ALA A 121 -2.65 10.82 -0.33
N GLY A 122 -3.04 9.69 -0.91
CA GLY A 122 -3.01 8.39 -0.25
C GLY A 122 -1.58 7.96 0.12
N SER A 123 -0.64 8.11 -0.82
CA SER A 123 0.79 7.87 -0.57
C SER A 123 1.34 8.74 0.57
N TRP A 124 0.96 10.01 0.61
CA TRP A 124 1.36 10.95 1.64
C TRP A 124 0.79 10.57 3.00
N LEU A 125 -0.52 10.29 3.11
CA LEU A 125 -1.16 9.85 4.36
C LEU A 125 -0.49 8.61 4.94
N SER A 126 -0.24 7.61 4.08
CA SER A 126 0.40 6.34 4.47
C SER A 126 1.84 6.56 4.95
N THR A 127 2.66 7.24 4.16
CA THR A 127 4.08 7.45 4.48
C THR A 127 4.28 8.41 5.65
N ARG A 128 3.55 9.54 5.66
CA ARG A 128 3.73 10.60 6.65
C ARG A 128 3.31 10.14 8.03
N SER A 129 2.21 9.40 8.14
CA SER A 129 1.72 8.90 9.43
C SER A 129 2.73 7.97 10.09
N GLU A 130 3.32 7.06 9.32
CA GLU A 130 4.36 6.14 9.79
C GLU A 130 5.66 6.85 10.15
N TRP A 131 6.06 7.85 9.35
CA TRP A 131 7.21 8.69 9.67
C TRP A 131 7.02 9.45 10.99
N GLN A 132 5.85 10.09 11.18
CA GLN A 132 5.53 10.82 12.41
C GLN A 132 5.57 9.89 13.64
N ARG A 133 4.95 8.71 13.52
CA ARG A 133 4.93 7.70 14.58
C ARG A 133 6.34 7.20 14.91
N LYS A 134 7.16 6.90 13.89
CA LYS A 134 8.54 6.45 14.09
C LYS A 134 9.38 7.51 14.78
N ALA A 135 9.42 8.72 14.24
CA ALA A 135 10.23 9.81 14.78
C ALA A 135 9.87 10.11 16.25
N TRP A 136 8.59 10.01 16.60
CA TRP A 136 8.15 10.16 17.99
C TRP A 136 8.59 8.98 18.87
N LYS A 137 8.47 7.74 18.37
CA LYS A 137 8.83 6.51 19.11
C LYS A 137 10.32 6.34 19.36
N GLU A 138 11.17 6.95 18.54
CA GLU A 138 12.63 6.91 18.70
C GLU A 138 13.12 7.72 19.91
N ARG A 139 12.33 8.70 20.39
CA ARG A 139 12.67 9.51 21.57
C ARG A 139 12.60 8.68 22.86
N ARG A 140 13.61 8.83 23.73
CA ARG A 140 13.71 8.06 24.98
C ARG A 140 12.55 8.34 25.92
N GLU A 141 12.06 9.58 25.99
CA GLU A 141 10.93 9.94 26.86
C GLU A 141 9.59 9.30 26.43
N ASN A 142 9.51 8.75 25.21
CA ASN A 142 8.30 8.16 24.65
C ASN A 142 8.25 6.64 24.77
N ARG A 143 9.26 6.02 25.39
CA ARG A 143 9.28 4.58 25.62
C ARG A 143 8.07 4.13 26.43
N GLY A 144 7.35 3.14 25.91
CA GLY A 144 6.15 2.58 26.54
C GLY A 144 4.88 3.44 26.43
N LYS A 145 4.95 4.65 25.84
CA LYS A 145 3.78 5.52 25.63
C LYS A 145 3.08 5.23 24.31
N CYS A 146 1.76 5.41 24.24
CA CYS A 146 0.97 5.26 23.03
C CYS A 146 1.11 6.52 22.16
N TYR A 147 1.33 6.35 20.84
CA TYR A 147 1.40 7.49 19.93
C TYR A 147 0.00 7.91 19.50
N THR A 148 -0.36 9.16 19.73
CA THR A 148 -1.73 9.68 19.53
C THR A 148 -1.78 11.09 18.96
N GLU A 149 -0.67 11.54 18.38
CA GLU A 149 -0.49 12.89 17.83
C GLU A 149 -0.51 12.87 16.30
N GLY A 150 -0.43 14.05 15.67
CA GLY A 150 -0.33 14.17 14.21
C GLY A 150 -1.52 13.54 13.49
N LEU A 151 -1.26 12.80 12.41
CA LEU A 151 -2.33 12.12 11.67
C LEU A 151 -3.06 11.06 12.51
N PHE A 152 -2.39 10.52 13.54
CA PHE A 152 -3.00 9.58 14.48
C PHE A 152 -3.96 10.25 15.46
N ALA A 153 -3.97 11.57 15.59
CA ALA A 153 -5.01 12.27 16.35
C ALA A 153 -6.36 12.32 15.60
N LEU A 154 -6.30 12.31 14.26
CA LEU A 154 -7.47 12.42 13.38
C LEU A 154 -8.12 11.05 13.11
N SER A 155 -7.30 10.02 12.94
CA SER A 155 -7.72 8.64 12.69
C SER A 155 -6.73 7.69 13.36
N ARG A 156 -7.18 6.59 13.96
CA ARG A 156 -6.26 5.60 14.57
C ARG A 156 -5.50 4.79 13.52
N ASN A 157 -5.94 4.81 12.26
CA ASN A 157 -5.35 4.08 11.14
C ASN A 157 -5.25 4.95 9.88
N PRO A 158 -4.54 6.09 9.94
CA PRO A 158 -4.43 7.01 8.80
C PRO A 158 -3.66 6.36 7.63
N ASN A 159 -2.81 5.37 7.92
CA ASN A 159 -2.07 4.63 6.91
C ASN A 159 -2.97 3.72 6.08
N TYR A 160 -3.93 3.04 6.71
CA TYR A 160 -4.91 2.20 5.99
C TYR A 160 -5.84 3.04 5.13
N LEU A 161 -6.28 4.20 5.64
CA LEU A 161 -7.02 5.18 4.83
C LEU A 161 -6.19 5.63 3.63
N GLY A 162 -4.91 5.95 3.84
CA GLY A 162 -4.00 6.34 2.78
C GLY A 162 -3.86 5.27 1.69
N ASP A 163 -3.74 4.00 2.08
CA ASP A 163 -3.65 2.90 1.12
C ASP A 163 -4.95 2.73 0.30
N VAL A 164 -6.13 2.83 0.93
CA VAL A 164 -7.43 2.78 0.20
C VAL A 164 -7.56 3.95 -0.78
N VAL A 165 -7.22 5.17 -0.36
CA VAL A 165 -7.28 6.37 -1.21
C VAL A 165 -6.32 6.24 -2.39
N LEU A 166 -5.12 5.72 -2.15
CA LEU A 166 -4.14 5.48 -3.20
C LEU A 166 -4.66 4.52 -4.26
N PHE A 167 -5.15 3.35 -3.84
CA PHE A 167 -5.62 2.33 -4.77
C PHE A 167 -6.90 2.74 -5.46
N SER A 168 -7.70 3.63 -4.88
CA SER A 168 -8.83 4.28 -5.56
C SER A 168 -8.35 5.18 -6.70
N GLY A 169 -7.31 5.98 -6.49
CA GLY A 169 -6.67 6.76 -7.55
C GLY A 169 -6.09 5.90 -8.67
N TRP A 170 -5.47 4.77 -8.30
CA TRP A 170 -4.92 3.84 -9.29
C TRP A 170 -6.01 3.11 -10.08
N ALA A 171 -7.07 2.63 -9.42
CA ALA A 171 -8.23 2.04 -10.09
C ALA A 171 -8.87 3.02 -11.07
N LEU A 172 -9.00 4.30 -10.68
CA LEU A 172 -9.48 5.36 -11.56
C LEU A 172 -8.56 5.55 -12.79
N ALA A 173 -7.24 5.54 -12.61
CA ALA A 173 -6.27 5.65 -13.71
C ALA A 173 -6.41 4.52 -14.75
N THR A 174 -6.86 3.33 -14.33
CA THR A 174 -7.10 2.22 -15.27
C THR A 174 -8.28 2.50 -16.20
N GLY A 175 -9.25 3.33 -15.80
CA GLY A 175 -10.47 3.58 -16.56
C GLY A 175 -11.45 2.40 -16.61
N ARG A 176 -11.23 1.34 -15.82
CA ARG A 176 -12.03 0.11 -15.86
C ARG A 176 -12.69 -0.17 -14.52
N TRP A 177 -14.03 -0.19 -14.50
CA TRP A 177 -14.83 -0.26 -13.28
C TRP A 177 -14.53 -1.48 -12.40
N TRP A 178 -14.20 -2.64 -12.98
CA TRP A 178 -13.98 -3.85 -12.19
C TRP A 178 -12.73 -3.74 -11.33
N THR A 179 -11.73 -2.92 -11.69
CA THR A 179 -10.49 -2.74 -10.90
C THR A 179 -10.72 -2.11 -9.52
N TRP A 180 -11.89 -1.52 -9.29
CA TRP A 180 -12.32 -1.03 -7.98
C TRP A 180 -12.47 -2.13 -6.92
N TRP A 181 -12.47 -3.40 -7.32
CA TRP A 181 -12.36 -4.51 -6.39
C TRP A 181 -11.11 -4.38 -5.51
N VAL A 182 -10.01 -3.80 -6.01
CA VAL A 182 -8.75 -3.65 -5.28
C VAL A 182 -8.90 -2.76 -4.04
N PRO A 183 -9.26 -1.46 -4.15
CA PRO A 183 -9.44 -0.60 -2.98
C PRO A 183 -10.59 -1.07 -2.08
N LEU A 184 -11.64 -1.68 -2.67
CA LEU A 184 -12.75 -2.24 -1.89
C LEU A 184 -12.29 -3.40 -1.01
N PHE A 185 -11.62 -4.40 -1.60
CA PHE A 185 -11.11 -5.55 -0.88
C PHE A 185 -10.11 -5.14 0.21
N MET A 186 -9.21 -4.20 -0.09
CA MET A 186 -8.29 -3.65 0.90
C MET A 186 -9.00 -2.93 2.04
N GLY A 187 -9.99 -2.10 1.73
CA GLY A 187 -10.79 -1.41 2.75
C GLY A 187 -11.51 -2.40 3.67
N LEU A 188 -12.17 -3.40 3.09
CA LEU A 188 -12.84 -4.46 3.84
C LEU A 188 -11.83 -5.28 4.68
N SER A 189 -10.68 -5.66 4.12
CA SER A 189 -9.68 -6.42 4.86
C SER A 189 -9.13 -5.63 6.06
N PHE A 190 -8.94 -4.32 5.89
CA PHE A 190 -8.54 -3.45 7.00
C PHE A 190 -9.61 -3.37 8.08
N VAL A 191 -10.87 -3.12 7.71
CA VAL A 191 -11.97 -2.96 8.66
C VAL A 191 -12.24 -4.25 9.44
N PHE A 192 -12.28 -5.39 8.76
CA PHE A 192 -12.74 -6.64 9.37
C PHE A 192 -11.63 -7.51 9.97
N TYR A 193 -10.38 -7.36 9.54
CA TYR A 193 -9.28 -8.22 10.01
C TYR A 193 -8.15 -7.40 10.65
N HIS A 194 -7.53 -6.48 9.91
CA HIS A 194 -6.30 -5.85 10.39
C HIS A 194 -6.52 -4.84 11.52
N ILE A 195 -7.59 -4.05 11.47
CA ILE A 195 -7.90 -3.07 12.53
C ILE A 195 -8.25 -3.77 13.84
N PRO A 196 -9.19 -4.75 13.89
CA PRO A 196 -9.50 -5.47 15.12
C PRO A 196 -8.27 -6.10 15.79
N GLU A 197 -7.42 -6.79 15.01
CA GLU A 197 -6.19 -7.40 15.52
C GLU A 197 -5.23 -6.34 16.10
N LYS A 198 -5.00 -5.26 15.35
CA LYS A 198 -4.14 -4.15 15.77
C LYS A 198 -4.68 -3.47 17.03
N GLU A 199 -5.99 -3.25 17.13
CA GLU A 199 -6.60 -2.64 18.31
C GLU A 199 -6.52 -3.54 19.54
N ALA A 200 -6.69 -4.86 19.41
CA ALA A 200 -6.51 -5.80 20.50
C ALA A 200 -5.05 -5.80 21.01
N TYR A 201 -4.09 -5.77 20.10
CA TYR A 201 -2.67 -5.60 20.44
C TYR A 201 -2.40 -4.26 21.16
N LEU A 202 -2.96 -3.16 20.66
CA LEU A 202 -2.76 -1.84 21.29
C LEU A 202 -3.43 -1.74 22.66
N ALA A 203 -4.63 -2.32 22.81
CA ALA A 203 -5.34 -2.40 24.09
C ALA A 203 -4.55 -3.18 25.14
N SER A 204 -3.98 -4.32 24.75
CA SER A 204 -3.15 -5.13 25.66
C SER A 204 -1.81 -4.46 25.99
N ARG A 205 -1.19 -3.77 25.03
CA ARG A 205 0.11 -3.11 25.20
C ARG A 205 0.06 -1.79 25.96
N TYR A 206 -1.03 -1.04 25.82
CA TYR A 206 -1.20 0.31 26.38
C TYR A 206 -2.46 0.41 27.26
N LYS A 207 -2.70 -0.59 28.13
CA LYS A 207 -3.91 -0.71 28.96
C LYS A 207 -4.37 0.59 29.63
N ALA A 208 -3.44 1.39 30.17
CA ALA A 208 -3.74 2.64 30.85
C ALA A 208 -4.05 3.83 29.91
N GLN A 209 -3.53 3.82 28.68
CA GLN A 209 -3.61 4.96 27.75
C GLN A 209 -4.61 4.73 26.61
N TRP A 210 -4.81 3.46 26.23
CA TRP A 210 -5.63 3.07 25.09
C TRP A 210 -7.11 3.45 25.23
N PRO A 211 -7.80 3.27 26.38
CA PRO A 211 -9.20 3.64 26.49
C PRO A 211 -9.47 5.10 26.20
N ALA A 212 -8.66 6.01 26.77
CA ALA A 212 -8.76 7.44 26.55
C ALA A 212 -8.47 7.84 25.09
N TYR A 213 -7.56 7.12 24.41
CA TYR A 213 -7.28 7.37 22.99
C TYR A 213 -8.39 6.84 22.08
N LYS A 214 -8.87 5.62 22.34
CA LYS A 214 -9.97 4.98 21.62
C LYS A 214 -11.27 5.80 21.72
N ALA A 215 -11.52 6.44 22.87
CA ALA A 215 -12.69 7.29 23.05
C ALA A 215 -12.65 8.59 22.20
N ARG A 216 -11.47 9.19 22.00
CA ARG A 216 -11.34 10.49 21.33
C ARG A 216 -11.12 10.43 19.82
N THR A 217 -10.55 9.34 19.30
CA THR A 217 -10.14 9.24 17.88
C THR A 217 -10.78 8.03 17.23
N LYS A 218 -11.40 8.16 16.06
CA LYS A 218 -12.07 7.07 15.31
C LYS A 218 -11.10 6.14 14.58
N ALA A 219 -11.52 4.93 14.18
CA ALA A 219 -10.59 3.96 13.58
C ALA A 219 -10.09 4.36 12.18
N LEU A 220 -10.97 4.80 11.28
CA LEU A 220 -10.63 5.08 9.86
C LEU A 220 -11.13 6.45 9.39
N LEU A 221 -12.45 6.61 9.30
CA LEU A 221 -13.13 7.86 8.94
C LEU A 221 -13.99 8.33 10.14
N PRO A 222 -14.25 9.64 10.28
CA PRO A 222 -15.41 10.05 11.07
C PRO A 222 -16.62 9.26 10.53
N TYR A 223 -17.40 8.64 11.43
CA TYR A 223 -18.58 7.80 11.13
C TYR A 223 -18.38 6.32 10.78
N ILE A 224 -17.14 5.80 10.65
CA ILE A 224 -16.90 4.36 10.50
C ILE A 224 -16.03 3.87 11.67
N HIS A 225 -16.72 3.28 12.67
CA HIS A 225 -16.30 2.68 13.96
C HIS A 225 -15.15 3.32 14.77
#